data_AF-A0A1E3GN26-F1
#
_entry.id   AF-A0A1E3GN26-F1
#
_cell.length_a   1.000
_cell.length_b   1.000
_cell.length_c   1.000
_cell.angle_alpha   90.00
_cell.angle_beta   90.00
_cell.angle_gamma   90.00
#
_symmetry.space_group_name_H-M   'P 1'
#
loop_
_entity.id
_entity.type
_entity.pdbx_description
1 polymer ?
#
loop_
_entity_poly.entity_id
_entity_poly.type
_entity_poly.pdbx_seq_one_letter_code
_entity_poly.pdbx_strand_id
1 'polypeptide(L)' 'MLDRFGQIAPKVFVSVDGYWYAGKRIAIADKLAEIVPELPGVTAVVIVPYLARPRRSRPGCRRR' A
#
# COMPACT_ATOMS: atom_id res chain seq x y z
N MET A 1 14.52 5.80 9.25
CA MET A 1 13.99 4.77 8.33
C MET A 1 14.18 5.15 6.85
N LEU A 2 14.21 6.43 6.48
CA LEU A 2 14.57 6.88 5.11
C LEU A 2 16.05 6.68 4.73
N ASP A 3 16.94 6.56 5.70
CA ASP A 3 18.40 6.50 5.49
C ASP A 3 18.89 5.36 4.58
N ARG A 4 18.19 4.21 4.59
CA ARG A 4 18.53 3.06 3.72
C ARG A 4 17.97 3.15 2.30
N PHE A 5 17.00 4.02 2.05
CA PHE A 5 16.44 4.21 0.72
C PHE A 5 17.28 5.18 -0.11
N GLY A 6 17.93 6.16 0.52
CA GLY A 6 18.88 7.06 -0.14
C GLY A 6 20.18 6.36 -0.57
N GLN A 7 20.65 5.36 0.17
CA GLN A 7 21.90 4.66 -0.13
C GLN A 7 21.84 3.70 -1.32
N ILE A 8 20.65 3.21 -1.69
CA ILE A 8 20.49 2.16 -2.72
C ILE A 8 19.91 2.73 -4.03
N ALA A 9 19.37 3.96 -4.01
CA ALA A 9 18.67 4.57 -5.14
C ALA A 9 17.73 3.57 -5.87
N PRO A 10 16.71 3.04 -5.17
CA PRO A 10 15.85 2.03 -5.73
C PRO A 10 15.09 2.58 -6.94
N LYS A 11 15.26 1.94 -8.11
CA LYS A 11 14.53 2.30 -9.33
C LYS A 11 13.03 2.02 -9.22
N VAL A 12 12.63 1.10 -8.35
CA VAL A 12 11.23 0.69 -8.17
C VAL A 12 10.89 0.72 -6.68
N PHE A 13 9.81 1.43 -6.34
CA PHE A 13 9.24 1.49 -4.99
C PHE A 13 7.90 0.76 -4.97
N VAL A 14 7.75 -0.22 -4.07
CA VAL A 14 6.53 -1.02 -3.93
C VAL A 14 5.93 -0.80 -2.55
N SER A 15 4.65 -0.44 -2.50
CA SER A 15 3.94 -0.21 -1.24
C SER A 15 2.47 -0.62 -1.32
N VAL A 16 1.79 -0.68 -0.17
CA VAL A 16 0.37 -1.03 -0.07
C VAL A 16 -0.48 0.20 0.23
N ASP A 17 -1.71 0.24 -0.27
CA ASP A 17 -2.67 1.34 0.01
C ASP A 17 -3.02 1.46 1.51
N GLY A 18 -2.96 0.33 2.22
CA GLY A 18 -3.14 0.27 3.66
C GLY A 18 -3.25 -1.15 4.17
N TYR A 19 -3.34 -1.30 5.48
CA TYR A 19 -3.40 -2.60 6.14
C TYR A 19 -4.35 -2.57 7.33
N TRP A 20 -4.73 -3.77 7.77
CA TRP A 20 -5.54 -3.95 8.96
C TRP A 20 -4.63 -4.23 10.15
N TYR A 21 -4.75 -3.43 11.20
CA TYR A 21 -4.02 -3.64 12.43
C TYR A 21 -4.97 -3.51 13.61
N ALA A 22 -5.04 -4.53 14.46
CA ALA A 22 -5.93 -4.59 15.61
C ALA A 22 -7.41 -4.28 15.27
N GLY A 23 -7.88 -4.75 14.11
CA GLY A 23 -9.25 -4.50 13.64
C GLY A 23 -9.51 -3.08 13.13
N LYS A 24 -8.51 -2.19 13.15
CA LYS A 24 -8.59 -0.84 12.59
C LYS A 24 -7.99 -0.83 11.18
N ARG A 25 -8.66 -0.10 10.28
CA ARG A 25 -8.18 0.15 8.92
C ARG A 25 -7.19 1.30 8.95
N ILE A 26 -5.94 1.03 8.61
CA ILE A 26 -4.89 2.04 8.50
C ILE A 26 -4.62 2.26 7.03
N ALA A 27 -5.11 3.37 6.49
CA ALA A 27 -4.75 3.83 5.14
C ALA A 27 -3.38 4.51 5.22
N ILE A 28 -2.44 4.06 4.40
CA ILE A 28 -1.11 4.67 4.29
C ILE A 28 -0.90 5.33 2.92
N ALA A 29 -1.88 5.24 2.02
CA ALA A 29 -1.84 5.82 0.68
C ALA A 29 -1.53 7.33 0.68
N ASP A 30 -2.18 8.12 1.55
CA ASP A 30 -1.89 9.55 1.70
C ASP A 30 -0.43 9.82 2.07
N LYS A 31 0.09 9.10 3.07
CA LYS A 31 1.49 9.24 3.47
C LYS A 31 2.45 8.86 2.35
N LEU A 32 2.11 7.85 1.56
CA LEU A 32 2.93 7.45 0.42
C LEU A 32 2.94 8.54 -0.66
N ALA A 33 1.82 9.23 -0.88
CA ALA A 33 1.75 10.33 -1.84
C ALA A 33 2.71 11.49 -1.48
N GLU A 34 2.91 11.75 -0.18
CA GLU A 34 3.87 12.75 0.30
C GLU A 34 5.33 12.27 0.23
N ILE A 35 5.58 10.97 0.44
CA ILE A 35 6.95 10.41 0.48
C ILE A 35 7.51 10.13 -0.93
N VAL A 36 6.67 9.77 -1.90
CA VAL A 36 7.06 9.51 -3.29
C VAL A 36 7.89 10.65 -3.92
N PRO A 37 7.51 11.94 -3.81
CA PRO A 37 8.32 13.03 -4.36
C PRO A 37 9.64 13.26 -3.60
N GLU A 38 9.75 12.84 -2.34
CA GLU A 38 10.98 12.92 -1.55
C GLU A 38 11.99 11.79 -1.83
N LEU A 39 11.69 10.86 -2.76
CA LEU A 39 12.56 9.74 -3.13
C LEU A 39 13.33 10.03 -4.44
N PRO A 40 14.51 10.66 -4.39
CA PRO A 40 15.34 10.86 -5.57
C PRO A 40 15.85 9.51 -6.09
N GLY A 41 15.43 9.13 -7.30
CA GLY A 41 15.89 7.92 -8.00
C GLY A 41 14.81 6.86 -8.29
N VAL A 42 13.60 7.04 -7.77
CA VAL A 42 12.47 6.16 -8.10
C VAL A 42 11.97 6.45 -9.52
N THR A 43 11.98 5.43 -10.38
CA THR A 43 11.44 5.49 -11.75
C THR A 43 10.01 4.94 -11.81
N ALA A 44 9.67 4.00 -10.93
CA ALA A 44 8.34 3.39 -10.88
C ALA A 44 7.86 3.23 -9.43
N VAL A 45 6.59 3.60 -9.19
CA VAL A 45 5.88 3.38 -7.92
C VAL A 45 4.76 2.39 -8.16
N VAL A 46 4.75 1.29 -7.42
CA VAL A 46 3.70 0.26 -7.47
C VAL A 46 2.92 0.27 -6.16
N ILE A 47 1.65 0.66 -6.23
CA ILE A 47 0.74 0.64 -5.09
C ILE A 47 -0.17 -0.57 -5.21
N VAL A 48 -0.12 -1.47 -4.22
CA VAL A 48 -0.96 -2.66 -4.16
C VAL A 48 -2.23 -2.35 -3.36
N PRO A 49 -3.43 -2.44 -3.97
CA PRO A 49 -4.70 -2.15 -3.31
C PRO A 49 -5.09 -3.30 -2.35
N TYR A 50 -4.51 -3.30 -1.16
CA TYR A 50 -4.77 -4.33 -0.15
C TYR A 50 -6.08 -4.12 0.61
N LEU A 51 -6.41 -2.87 0.96
CA LEU A 51 -7.69 -2.51 1.61
C LEU A 51 -8.87 -2.52 0.64
N ALA A 52 -8.63 -2.13 -0.61
CA ALA A 52 -9.66 -2.04 -1.63
C ALA A 52 -9.97 -3.39 -2.30
N ARG A 53 -9.31 -4.49 -1.90
CA ARG A 53 -9.72 -5.82 -2.35
C ARG A 53 -11.02 -6.17 -1.64
N PRO A 54 -12.20 -6.14 -2.31
CA PRO A 54 -13.39 -6.66 -1.69
C PRO A 54 -13.08 -8.11 -1.34
N ARG A 55 -13.19 -8.47 -0.05
CA ARG A 55 -13.44 -9.86 0.30
C ARG A 55 -14.62 -10.24 -0.56
N ARG A 56 -14.39 -11.08 -1.57
CA ARG A 56 -15.44 -11.71 -2.38
C ARG A 56 -16.24 -12.54 -1.38
N SER A 57 -17.16 -11.92 -0.68
CA SER A 57 -18.18 -12.60 0.08
C SER A 57 -18.89 -13.45 -0.95
N ARG A 58 -18.72 -14.76 -0.85
CA ARG A 58 -19.54 -15.70 -1.59
C ARG A 58 -20.99 -15.25 -1.37
N PRO A 59 -21.77 -14.97 -2.42
CA PRO A 59 -23.15 -14.58 -2.25
C PRO A 59 -23.83 -15.69 -1.45
N GLY A 60 -24.52 -15.27 -0.38
CA GLY A 60 -25.05 -16.15 0.64
C GLY A 60 -25.84 -17.31 0.04
N CYS A 61 -25.52 -18.52 0.51
CA CYS A 61 -26.44 -19.64 0.39
C CYS A 61 -27.62 -19.32 1.31
N ARG A 62 -28.64 -18.62 0.79
CA ARG A 62 -29.97 -18.59 1.41
C ARG A 62 -30.48 -20.03 1.40
N ARG A 63 -30.33 -20.73 2.51
CA ARG A 63 -31.07 -21.97 2.74
C ARG A 63 -32.50 -21.58 3.13
N ARG A 64 -33.42 -22.16 2.37
CA ARG A 64 -34.87 -22.19 2.56
C ARG A 64 -35.25 -22.58 3.98
#